data_AF-A0A7C3ITL8-F1
#
_entry.id   AF-A0A7C3ITL8-F1
#
_cell.length_a   1.000
_cell.length_b   1.000
_cell.length_c   1.000
_cell.angle_alpha   90.00
_cell.angle_beta   90.00
_cell.angle_gamma   90.00
#
_symmetry.space_group_name_H-M   'P 1'
#
loop_
_entity.id
_entity.type
_entity.pdbx_description
1 polymer ?
#
loop_
_entity_poly.entity_id
_entity_poly.type
_entity_poly.pdbx_seq_one_letter_code
_entity_poly.pdbx_strand_id
1 'polypeptide(L)' 'LTNLGLKEAKDFVDGVPKTVKEGVSKAEAEEMVKQFQEVGAVAEIK' A
#
# COMPACT_ATOMS: atom_id res chain seq x y z
N LEU A 1 -5.46 -4.56 5.76
CA LEU A 1 -4.79 -4.37 4.46
C LEU A 1 -3.37 -4.89 4.42
N THR A 2 -2.49 -4.53 5.35
CA THR A 2 -1.15 -5.14 5.40
C THR A 2 -0.88 -5.95 6.66
N ASN A 3 -1.73 -5.86 7.70
CA ASN A 3 -1.58 -6.60 8.98
C ASN A 3 -0.17 -6.50 9.58
N LEU A 4 0.54 -5.40 9.29
CA LEU A 4 1.87 -5.10 9.79
C LEU A 4 1.74 -4.40 11.14
N GLY A 5 2.62 -4.73 12.10
CA GLY A 5 2.75 -4.00 13.34
C GLY A 5 3.25 -2.57 13.12
N LEU A 6 3.06 -1.67 14.09
CA LEU A 6 3.38 -0.24 13.95
C LEU A 6 4.83 0.02 13.51
N LYS A 7 5.78 -0.80 14.00
CA LYS A 7 7.19 -0.76 13.61
C LYS A 7 7.42 -1.24 12.18
N GLU A 8 6.79 -2.34 11.80
CA GLU A 8 6.92 -2.95 10.47
C GLU A 8 6.29 -2.08 9.39
N ALA A 9 5.15 -1.44 9.70
CA ALA A 9 4.52 -0.46 8.83
C ALA A 9 5.44 0.75 8.58
N LYS A 10 6.14 1.22 9.61
CA LYS A 10 7.12 2.30 9.48
C LYS A 10 8.32 1.88 8.61
N ASP A 11 8.93 0.74 8.91
CA ASP A 11 10.07 0.22 8.13
C ASP A 11 9.68 -0.12 6.67
N PHE A 12 8.41 -0.44 6.42
CA PHE A 12 7.87 -0.68 5.08
C PHE A 12 7.74 0.63 4.28
N VAL A 13 7.17 1.69 4.87
CA VAL A 13 7.01 3.00 4.23
C VAL A 13 8.35 3.72 4.06
N ASP A 14 9.29 3.58 5.01
CA ASP A 14 10.65 4.12 4.86
C ASP A 14 11.46 3.37 3.77
N GLY A 15 11.03 2.17 3.40
CA GLY A 15 11.70 1.31 2.43
C GLY A 15 11.17 1.38 1.00
N VAL A 16 10.33 2.37 0.66
CA VAL A 16 9.77 2.56 -0.69
C VAL A 16 10.89 2.89 -1.70
N PRO A 17 10.87 2.34 -2.94
CA PRO A 17 9.76 1.63 -3.59
C PRO A 17 9.67 0.13 -3.22
N LYS A 18 8.52 -0.28 -2.66
CA LYS A 18 8.16 -1.67 -2.35
C LYS A 18 6.75 -1.97 -2.83
N THR A 19 6.52 -3.19 -3.31
CA THR A 19 5.19 -3.64 -3.70
C THR A 19 4.35 -3.93 -2.45
N VAL A 20 3.16 -3.33 -2.37
CA VAL A 20 2.23 -3.50 -1.23
C VAL A 20 1.47 -4.83 -1.32
N LYS A 21 1.03 -5.20 -2.52
CA LYS A 21 0.33 -6.46 -2.80
C LYS A 21 0.41 -6.77 -4.30
N GLU A 22 0.66 -8.03 -4.65
CA GLU A 22 0.75 -8.51 -6.03
C GLU A 22 -0.41 -9.45 -6.36
N GLY A 23 -0.84 -9.48 -7.64
CA GLY A 23 -1.89 -10.39 -8.10
C GLY A 23 -3.31 -10.05 -7.59
N VAL A 24 -3.54 -8.80 -7.18
CA VAL A 24 -4.87 -8.34 -6.79
C VAL A 24 -5.74 -8.01 -7.99
N SER A 25 -7.05 -8.14 -7.82
CA SER A 25 -8.00 -7.71 -8.85
C SER A 25 -7.92 -6.19 -9.04
N LYS A 26 -8.25 -5.71 -10.25
CA LYS A 26 -8.21 -4.27 -10.57
C LYS A 26 -9.06 -3.43 -9.60
N ALA A 27 -10.22 -3.97 -9.19
CA ALA A 27 -11.09 -3.34 -8.20
C ALA A 27 -10.41 -3.21 -6.82
N GLU A 28 -9.77 -4.28 -6.33
CA GLU A 28 -9.01 -4.21 -5.07
C GLU A 28 -7.80 -3.29 -5.16
N ALA A 29 -7.11 -3.27 -6.30
CA ALA A 29 -5.96 -2.38 -6.52
C ALA A 29 -6.40 -0.90 -6.45
N GLU A 30 -7.49 -0.54 -7.11
CA GLU A 30 -8.05 0.81 -7.09
C GLU A 30 -8.55 1.21 -5.69
N GLU A 31 -9.18 0.30 -4.95
CA GLU A 31 -9.65 0.54 -3.59
C GLU A 31 -8.48 0.76 -2.62
N MET A 32 -7.42 -0.05 -2.74
CA MET A 32 -6.19 0.14 -1.96
C MET A 32 -5.53 1.47 -2.25
N VAL A 33 -5.37 1.82 -3.53
CA VAL A 33 -4.76 3.10 -3.93
C VAL A 33 -5.57 4.27 -3.40
N LYS A 34 -6.90 4.21 -3.45
CA LYS A 34 -7.77 5.23 -2.82
C LYS A 34 -7.51 5.36 -1.34
N GLN A 35 -7.49 4.25 -0.60
CA GLN A 35 -7.26 4.28 0.86
C GLN A 35 -5.87 4.81 1.21
N PHE A 36 -4.85 4.53 0.40
CA PHE A 36 -3.52 5.13 0.56
C PHE A 36 -3.53 6.63 0.24
N GLN A 37 -4.20 7.07 -0.83
CA GLN A 37 -4.32 8.48 -1.18
C GLN A 37 -5.10 9.30 -0.15
N GLU A 38 -6.15 8.74 0.46
CA GLU A 38 -6.93 9.40 1.52
C GLU A 38 -6.10 9.71 2.76
N VAL A 39 -5.07 8.90 3.04
CA VAL A 39 -4.13 9.14 4.15
C VAL A 39 -2.87 9.92 3.71
N GLY A 40 -2.84 10.42 2.47
CA GLY A 40 -1.73 11.21 1.92
C GLY A 40 -0.55 10.39 1.39
N ALA A 41 -0.71 9.08 1.23
CA ALA A 41 0.31 8.21 0.65
C ALA A 41 0.17 8.09 -0.88
N VAL A 42 1.29 7.91 -1.57
CA VAL A 42 1.33 7.72 -3.03
C VAL A 42 1.42 6.22 -3.32
N ALA A 43 0.40 5.67 -3.96
CA ALA A 43 0.37 4.28 -4.42
C ALA A 43 0.12 4.24 -5.94
N GLU A 44 0.88 3.41 -6.65
CA GLU A 44 0.80 3.25 -8.11
C GLU A 44 0.43 1.79 -8.44
N ILE A 45 -0.49 1.60 -9.39
CA ILE A 45 -0.85 0.28 -9.91
C ILE A 45 0.06 0.00 -11.10
N LYS A 46 0.85 -1.08 -11.02
CA LYS A 46 1.63 -1.62 -12.14
C LYS A 46 1.02 -2.91 -12.66
#